data_AF-A0A439R7E9-F1
#
_entry.id   AF-A0A439R7E9-F1
#
_cell.length_a   1.000
_cell.length_b   1.000
_cell.length_c   1.000
_cell.angle_alpha   90.00
_cell.angle_beta   90.00
_cell.angle_gamma   90.00
#
_symmetry.space_group_name_H-M   'P 1'
#
loop_
_entity.id
_entity.type
_entity.pdbx_description
1 polymer ?
#
loop_
_entity_poly.entity_id
_entity_poly.type
_entity_poly.pdbx_seq_one_letter_code
_entity_poly.pdbx_strand_id
1 'polypeptide(L)'
;GGADKLSGFGGNDIFVFNSALGNGNVDKVTDFNPSQNKIHLDDAIFADLELGTLASDSFFAGNAAHDSSDHIIYNSSTGALSYDSDGTG
;
A
#
# COMPACT_ATOMS: atom_id res chain seq x y z
N GLY A 1 15.00 -3.59 -5.27
CA GLY A 1 14.46 -2.32 -4.78
C GLY A 1 14.90 -1.23 -5.72
N GLY A 2 13.94 -0.63 -6.40
CA GLY A 2 14.03 0.54 -7.27
C GLY A 2 12.63 1.10 -7.47
N ALA A 3 12.47 2.29 -8.04
CA ALA A 3 11.14 2.79 -8.39
C ALA A 3 10.60 2.04 -9.62
N ASP A 4 9.91 0.92 -9.40
CA ASP A 4 9.41 0.07 -10.46
C ASP A 4 8.03 0.54 -10.96
N LYS A 5 7.78 0.39 -12.26
CA LYS A 5 6.48 0.70 -12.87
C LYS A 5 5.76 -0.61 -13.15
N LEU A 6 4.70 -0.88 -12.39
CA LEU A 6 3.95 -2.13 -12.44
C LEU A 6 2.66 -1.90 -13.24
N SER A 7 2.39 -2.80 -14.19
CA SER A 7 1.17 -2.80 -14.98
C SER A 7 0.56 -4.19 -15.00
N GLY A 8 -0.73 -4.29 -14.71
CA GLY A 8 -1.47 -5.56 -14.76
C GLY A 8 -1.89 -5.94 -16.18
N PHE A 9 -2.01 -4.95 -17.08
CA PHE A 9 -2.51 -5.11 -18.45
C PHE A 9 -3.95 -5.67 -18.54
N GLY A 10 -4.71 -5.55 -17.45
CA GLY A 10 -6.11 -5.93 -17.34
C GLY A 10 -6.33 -7.34 -16.79
N GLY A 11 -7.44 -7.53 -16.07
CA GLY A 11 -7.75 -8.78 -15.38
C GLY A 11 -7.61 -8.66 -13.87
N ASN A 12 -7.50 -9.81 -13.19
CA ASN A 12 -7.39 -9.89 -11.73
C ASN A 12 -5.92 -10.04 -11.32
N ASP A 13 -5.19 -8.94 -11.35
CA ASP A 13 -3.76 -8.90 -11.02
C ASP A 13 -3.50 -8.74 -9.52
N ILE A 14 -2.36 -9.29 -9.07
CA ILE A 14 -1.83 -9.11 -7.71
C ILE A 14 -0.49 -8.39 -7.81
N PHE A 15 -0.40 -7.23 -7.17
CA PHE A 15 0.84 -6.47 -7.04
C PHE A 15 1.48 -6.78 -5.69
N VAL A 16 2.64 -7.42 -5.70
CA VAL A 16 3.35 -7.84 -4.48
C VAL A 16 4.45 -6.83 -4.17
N PHE A 17 4.41 -6.26 -2.96
CA PHE A 17 5.42 -5.37 -2.43
C PHE A 17 6.18 -6.09 -1.33
N ASN A 18 7.40 -6.53 -1.63
CA ASN A 18 8.25 -7.32 -0.73
C ASN A 18 9.66 -6.74 -0.57
N SER A 19 9.84 -5.45 -0.88
CA SER A 19 11.12 -4.77 -0.73
C SER A 19 10.99 -3.60 0.24
N ALA A 20 12.03 -3.38 1.04
CA ALA A 20 12.05 -2.33 2.05
C ALA A 20 11.73 -0.96 1.45
N LEU A 21 10.83 -0.22 2.10
CA LEU A 21 10.57 1.17 1.76
C LEU A 21 11.86 1.98 1.96
N GLY A 22 12.13 2.90 1.03
CA GLY A 22 13.33 3.73 1.08
C GLY A 22 13.14 4.98 0.25
N ASN A 23 13.96 6.00 0.52
CA ASN A 23 13.96 7.26 -0.23
C ASN A 23 14.30 6.99 -1.71
N GLY A 24 13.26 6.80 -2.54
CA GLY A 24 13.37 6.46 -3.96
C GLY A 24 12.96 5.03 -4.36
N ASN A 25 12.53 4.18 -3.42
CA ASN A 25 11.94 2.85 -3.70
C ASN A 25 10.41 2.92 -3.62
N VAL A 26 9.81 3.79 -4.45
CA VAL A 26 8.36 3.95 -4.54
C VAL A 26 7.91 3.41 -5.87
N ASP A 27 7.26 2.24 -5.85
CA ASP A 27 6.72 1.64 -7.06
C ASP A 27 5.43 2.34 -7.47
N LYS A 28 5.18 2.36 -8.78
CA LYS A 28 3.99 2.96 -9.36
C LYS A 28 3.19 1.92 -10.12
N VAL A 29 2.02 1.58 -9.60
CA VAL A 29 1.01 0.83 -10.34
C VAL A 29 0.24 1.78 -11.26
N THR A 30 0.16 1.46 -12.56
CA THR A 30 -0.36 2.40 -13.57
C THR A 30 -1.82 2.23 -13.92
N ASP A 31 -2.35 1.03 -13.70
CA ASP A 31 -3.66 0.58 -14.18
C ASP A 31 -4.44 -0.17 -13.09
N PHE A 32 -4.20 0.22 -11.82
CA PHE A 32 -4.84 -0.43 -10.67
C PHE A 32 -6.36 -0.26 -10.72
N ASN A 33 -7.08 -1.39 -10.77
CA ASN A 33 -8.52 -1.45 -10.63
C ASN A 33 -8.89 -1.99 -9.23
N PRO A 34 -9.43 -1.18 -8.31
CA PRO A 34 -9.76 -1.61 -6.95
C PRO A 34 -10.85 -2.70 -6.88
N SER A 35 -11.63 -2.89 -7.96
CA SER A 35 -12.65 -3.95 -8.02
C SER A 35 -12.12 -5.31 -8.49
N GLN A 36 -10.89 -5.36 -9.04
CA GLN A 36 -10.34 -6.57 -9.68
C GLN A 36 -8.95 -6.94 -9.14
N ASN A 37 -8.14 -5.93 -8.84
CA ASN A 37 -6.75 -6.11 -8.46
C ASN A 37 -6.59 -6.13 -6.94
N LYS A 38 -5.51 -6.78 -6.50
CA LYS A 38 -5.12 -6.83 -5.09
C LYS A 38 -3.69 -6.35 -4.93
N ILE A 39 -3.41 -5.80 -3.75
CA ILE A 39 -2.07 -5.48 -3.29
C ILE A 39 -1.73 -6.47 -2.18
N HIS A 40 -0.58 -7.11 -2.30
CA HIS A 40 -0.02 -7.97 -1.26
C HIS A 40 1.19 -7.29 -0.66
N LEU A 41 1.18 -7.15 0.65
CA LEU A 41 2.24 -6.56 1.44
C LEU A 41 2.96 -7.69 2.19
N ASP A 42 4.27 -7.76 2.06
CA ASP A 42 5.09 -8.77 2.75
C ASP A 42 5.29 -8.38 4.23
N ASP A 43 4.93 -9.27 5.15
CA ASP A 43 4.99 -9.01 6.59
C ASP A 43 6.42 -8.82 7.12
N ALA A 44 7.45 -9.27 6.39
CA ALA A 44 8.83 -8.98 6.76
C ALA A 44 9.20 -7.51 6.54
N ILE A 45 8.45 -6.80 5.68
CA ILE A 45 8.64 -5.37 5.41
C ILE A 45 7.60 -4.52 6.14
N PHE A 46 6.34 -4.97 6.15
CA PHE A 46 5.19 -4.30 6.74
C PHE A 46 4.81 -4.96 8.08
N ALA A 47 5.77 -4.97 9.01
CA ALA A 47 5.73 -5.79 10.22
C ALA A 47 4.63 -5.42 11.22
N ASP A 48 4.05 -4.22 11.13
CA ASP A 48 2.95 -3.79 12.01
C ASP A 48 1.57 -4.22 11.48
N LEU A 49 1.52 -4.83 10.29
CA LEU A 49 0.30 -5.39 9.74
C LEU A 49 0.10 -6.84 10.17
N GLU A 50 -1.14 -7.17 10.54
CA GLU A 50 -1.51 -8.56 10.78
C GLU A 50 -1.55 -9.38 9.49
N LEU A 51 -1.18 -10.67 9.58
CA LEU A 51 -1.26 -11.60 8.47
C LEU A 51 -2.72 -11.81 8.03
N GLY A 52 -2.95 -11.66 6.73
CA GLY A 52 -4.24 -11.95 6.10
C GLY A 52 -4.88 -10.72 5.47
N THR A 53 -6.20 -10.63 5.55
CA THR A 53 -6.92 -9.47 5.05
C THR A 53 -6.68 -8.28 5.99
N LEU A 54 -6.23 -7.16 5.42
CA LEU A 54 -6.06 -5.91 6.16
C LEU A 54 -7.36 -5.54 6.89
N ALA A 55 -7.25 -5.22 8.18
CA ALA A 55 -8.38 -4.75 8.97
C ALA A 55 -8.90 -3.41 8.40
N SER A 56 -10.21 -3.20 8.46
CA SER A 56 -10.81 -1.93 8.01
C SER A 56 -10.25 -0.73 8.74
N ASP A 57 -9.95 -0.92 10.03
CA ASP A 57 -9.46 0.12 10.92
C ASP A 57 -7.97 0.43 10.69
N SER A 58 -7.27 -0.41 9.91
CA SER A 58 -5.88 -0.17 9.50
C SER A 58 -5.77 0.52 8.14
N PHE A 59 -6.90 0.89 7.51
CA PHE A 59 -6.93 1.55 6.22
C PHE A 59 -7.72 2.85 6.28
N PHE A 60 -7.07 3.95 5.91
CA PHE A 60 -7.72 5.24 5.79
C PHE A 60 -7.53 5.88 4.41
N ALA A 61 -8.62 6.43 3.87
CA ALA A 61 -8.60 7.18 2.62
C ALA A 61 -8.63 8.68 2.91
N GLY A 62 -7.44 9.31 2.93
CA GLY A 62 -7.28 10.73 3.22
C GLY A 62 -5.88 11.25 2.88
N ASN A 63 -5.65 12.55 3.15
CA ASN A 63 -4.37 13.19 2.83
C ASN A 63 -3.22 12.76 3.75
N ALA A 64 -3.56 12.29 4.95
CA ALA A 64 -2.70 11.74 6.00
C ALA A 64 -3.54 10.75 6.82
N ALA A 65 -2.94 10.03 7.76
CA ALA A 65 -3.68 9.22 8.70
C ALA A 65 -4.68 10.07 9.50
N HIS A 66 -5.76 9.43 9.91
CA HIS A 66 -6.76 10.00 10.79
C HIS A 66 -6.43 9.73 12.27
N ASP A 67 -5.92 8.54 12.56
CA ASP A 67 -5.45 8.15 13.89
C ASP A 67 -4.33 7.10 13.85
N SER A 68 -3.81 6.73 15.03
CA SER A 68 -2.68 5.81 15.19
C SER A 68 -2.95 4.37 14.77
N SER A 69 -4.21 4.00 14.48
CA SER A 69 -4.53 2.68 13.97
C SER A 69 -4.41 2.57 12.44
N ASP A 70 -4.33 3.71 11.75
CA ASP A 70 -4.21 3.78 10.30
C ASP A 70 -2.80 3.47 9.83
N HIS A 71 -2.54 2.20 9.54
CA HIS A 71 -1.25 1.78 9.00
C HIS A 71 -1.13 1.97 7.49
N ILE A 72 -2.25 1.97 6.75
CA ILE A 72 -2.26 2.15 5.29
C ILE A 72 -3.11 3.35 4.91
N ILE A 73 -2.47 4.34 4.27
CA ILE A 73 -3.11 5.61 3.93
C ILE A 73 -3.18 5.76 2.41
N TYR A 74 -4.38 5.90 1.87
CA TYR A 74 -4.60 6.22 0.46
C TYR A 74 -5.01 7.68 0.27
N ASN A 75 -4.13 8.45 -0.35
CA ASN A 75 -4.43 9.81 -0.76
C ASN A 75 -5.13 9.81 -2.12
N SER A 76 -6.45 9.99 -2.11
CA SER A 76 -7.29 10.03 -3.32
C SER A 76 -7.00 11.22 -4.24
N SER A 77 -6.38 12.29 -3.73
CA SER A 77 -6.03 13.48 -4.52
C SER A 77 -4.77 13.26 -5.35
N THR A 78 -3.81 12.45 -4.87
CA THR A 78 -2.54 12.18 -5.54
C THR A 78 -2.43 10.76 -6.10
N GLY A 79 -3.28 9.85 -5.63
CA GLY A 79 -3.21 8.42 -5.88
C GLY A 79 -2.09 7.71 -5.09
N ALA A 80 -1.46 8.39 -4.12
CA ALA A 80 -0.39 7.79 -3.32
C ALA A 80 -0.97 6.84 -2.27
N LEU A 81 -0.38 5.65 -2.16
CA LEU A 81 -0.59 4.69 -1.08
C LEU A 81 0.65 4.69 -0.20
N SER A 82 0.50 4.96 1.08
CA SER A 82 1.60 5.07 2.05
C SER A 82 1.39 4.07 3.19
N TYR A 83 2.49 3.61 3.77
CA TYR A 83 2.48 2.81 4.99
C TYR A 83 3.04 3.65 6.13
N ASP A 84 2.28 3.72 7.22
CA ASP A 84 2.76 4.23 8.49
C ASP A 84 3.44 3.10 9.27
N SER A 85 4.77 3.13 9.26
CA SER A 85 5.63 2.16 9.96
C SER A 85 5.89 2.50 11.43
N ASP A 86 5.52 3.69 11.91
CA ASP A 86 5.70 4.06 13.31
C ASP A 86 4.39 4.01 14.12
N GLY A 87 3.25 3.84 13.43
CA GLY A 87 1.94 3.66 14.04
C GLY A 87 1.48 4.92 14.77
N THR A 88 1.95 6.09 14.36
CA THR A 88 1.58 7.37 14.96
C THR A 88 0.56 8.16 14.14
N GLY A 89 0.36 7.78 12.88
CA GLY A 89 -0.50 8.43 11.91
C GLY A 89 0.15 9.61 11.17
#